data_AF-A0A3R7JQC8-F1
#
_entry.id   AF-A0A3R7JQC8-F1
#
_cell.length_a   1.000
_cell.length_b   1.000
_cell.length_c   1.000
_cell.angle_alpha   90.00
_cell.angle_beta   90.00
_cell.angle_gamma   90.00
#
_symmetry.space_group_name_H-M   'P 1'
#
loop_
_entity.id
_entity.type
_entity.pdbx_description
1 polymer ?
#
loop_
_entity_poly.entity_id
_entity_poly.type
_entity_poly.pdbx_seq_one_letter_code
_entity_poly.pdbx_strand_id
1 'polypeptide(L)'
;MADSDESSVSSSSSSSDSVLIPMPLDQRRRKKLRAQLQEDQRRQRERQESVSHKKNEVDNDRVKTEHICVVCEHEGDDLVVCAGPCISAFHVGCLPTDSGAVEAKNEAWLCPSCRSKTHACFHCKQKGVEMLPEETATATSSDPSKRPVRKCRALSCGKFYHQDCITQFPLARIAIAGTHFICPLHTCAGCNQSGAQQEAVRCMRCPVAYHARCLPVNCVRQISSKLIICPKHVGEQKEKLMAETKETITPTALSERCKQC
;
A
#
# COMPACT_ATOMS: atom_id res chain seq x y z
N MET A 1 30.37 -14.24 73.04
CA MET A 1 29.24 -15.03 73.58
C MET A 1 28.03 -14.43 72.89
N ALA A 2 27.56 -15.00 71.77
CA ALA A 2 26.56 -16.09 71.72
C ALA A 2 25.29 -15.66 72.49
N ASP A 3 24.10 -15.51 71.89
CA ASP A 3 23.43 -16.47 71.02
C ASP A 3 22.45 -15.83 70.01
N SER A 4 22.09 -16.66 69.03
CA SER A 4 21.12 -16.51 67.94
C SER A 4 19.68 -16.81 68.39
N ASP A 5 18.69 -16.36 67.59
CA ASP A 5 17.48 -17.12 67.13
C ASP A 5 16.47 -16.10 66.54
N GLU A 6 16.18 -16.09 65.24
CA GLU A 6 15.34 -17.00 64.43
C GLU A 6 13.91 -16.45 64.22
N SER A 7 13.45 -16.60 62.97
CA SER A 7 12.05 -16.68 62.51
C SER A 7 11.26 -15.40 62.10
N SER A 8 11.18 -15.25 60.78
CA SER A 8 9.95 -15.43 59.97
C SER A 8 8.94 -14.28 59.76
N VAL A 9 8.84 -13.91 58.47
CA VAL A 9 7.67 -13.56 57.64
C VAL A 9 6.73 -12.42 58.08
N SER A 10 6.60 -11.40 57.23
CA SER A 10 5.44 -11.22 56.32
C SER A 10 5.37 -9.80 55.75
N SER A 11 5.14 -9.76 54.44
CA SER A 11 4.91 -8.58 53.62
C SER A 11 3.64 -7.84 54.08
N SER A 12 3.66 -6.51 54.12
CA SER A 12 2.44 -5.70 53.91
C SER A 12 2.79 -4.26 53.53
N SER A 13 2.41 -3.94 52.31
CA SER A 13 2.50 -2.66 51.62
C SER A 13 1.76 -1.56 52.38
N SER A 14 2.33 -0.35 52.40
CA SER A 14 1.64 0.86 52.83
C SER A 14 0.55 1.23 51.80
N SER A 15 -0.69 0.92 52.15
CA SER A 15 -1.89 1.29 51.41
C SER A 15 -2.22 2.77 51.65
N SER A 16 -2.13 3.59 50.61
CA SER A 16 -2.87 4.85 50.56
C SER A 16 -4.20 4.59 49.85
N ASP A 17 -5.13 4.00 50.59
CA ASP A 17 -6.48 3.70 50.12
C ASP A 17 -7.31 5.00 50.13
N SER A 18 -7.45 5.62 48.95
CA SER A 18 -8.41 6.68 48.76
C SER A 18 -9.80 6.03 48.68
N VAL A 19 -10.53 6.07 49.79
CA VAL A 19 -11.93 5.65 49.86
C VAL A 19 -12.75 6.49 48.88
N LEU A 20 -12.95 5.99 47.66
CA LEU A 20 -13.93 6.51 46.73
C LEU A 20 -15.32 6.14 47.25
N ILE A 21 -15.92 7.02 48.04
CA ILE A 21 -17.35 6.92 48.38
C ILE A 21 -18.13 7.18 47.08
N PRO A 22 -18.86 6.20 46.52
CA PRO A 22 -19.72 6.47 45.38
C PRO A 22 -20.92 7.24 45.90
N MET A 23 -20.94 8.57 45.71
CA MET A 23 -22.17 9.32 45.94
C MET A 23 -23.26 8.73 45.03
N PRO A 24 -24.42 8.30 45.57
CA PRO A 24 -25.51 7.81 44.75
C PRO A 24 -26.00 8.96 43.87
N LEU A 25 -25.55 9.03 42.62
CA LEU A 25 -26.17 9.93 41.64
C LEU A 25 -27.67 9.65 41.66
N ASP A 26 -28.47 10.69 41.95
CA ASP A 26 -29.93 10.60 42.00
C ASP A 26 -30.46 9.75 40.86
N GLN A 27 -31.42 8.88 41.16
CA GLN A 27 -32.00 7.97 40.17
C GLN A 27 -32.48 8.72 38.91
N ARG A 28 -32.93 9.98 39.08
CA ARG A 28 -33.27 10.90 37.99
C ARG A 28 -32.07 11.28 37.11
N ARG A 29 -30.91 11.58 37.71
CA ARG A 29 -29.67 11.94 36.98
C ARG A 29 -29.11 10.74 36.22
N ARG A 30 -29.16 9.53 36.80
CA ARG A 30 -28.77 8.28 36.12
C ARG A 30 -29.69 7.96 34.94
N LYS A 31 -31.01 8.13 35.09
CA LYS A 31 -31.98 7.97 33.99
C LYS A 31 -31.72 8.97 32.87
N LYS A 32 -31.44 10.23 33.20
CA LYS A 32 -31.13 11.28 32.21
C LYS A 32 -29.84 11.00 31.43
N LEU A 33 -28.78 10.54 32.10
CA LEU A 33 -27.52 10.17 31.43
C LEU A 33 -27.70 8.98 30.48
N ARG A 34 -28.46 7.95 30.90
CA ARG A 34 -28.74 6.78 30.05
C ARG A 34 -29.57 7.16 28.82
N ALA A 35 -30.57 8.03 28.98
CA ALA A 35 -31.36 8.55 27.86
C ALA A 35 -30.49 9.37 26.89
N GLN A 36 -29.58 10.19 27.40
CA GLN A 36 -28.66 10.98 26.57
C GLN A 36 -27.70 10.09 25.76
N LEU A 37 -27.13 9.05 26.39
CA LEU A 37 -26.26 8.09 25.69
C LEU A 37 -27.00 7.30 24.60
N GLN A 38 -28.27 6.94 24.83
CA GLN A 38 -29.09 6.27 23.82
C GLN A 38 -29.39 7.19 22.63
N GLU A 39 -29.69 8.46 22.89
CA GLU A 39 -29.91 9.46 21.84
C GLU A 39 -28.64 9.72 21.01
N ASP A 40 -27.48 9.84 21.65
CA ASP A 40 -26.20 10.00 20.95
C ASP A 40 -25.86 8.77 20.08
N GLN A 41 -26.12 7.56 20.58
CA GLN A 41 -25.97 6.34 19.79
C GLN A 41 -26.94 6.28 18.60
N ARG A 42 -28.19 6.75 18.77
CA ARG A 42 -29.16 6.83 17.67
C ARG A 42 -28.70 7.82 16.60
N ARG A 43 -28.26 9.02 17.00
CA ARG A 43 -27.69 10.02 16.08
C ARG A 43 -26.46 9.53 15.33
N GLN A 44 -25.59 8.75 15.99
CA GLN A 44 -24.44 8.13 15.32
C GLN A 44 -24.85 7.06 14.31
N ARG A 45 -25.87 6.23 14.61
CA ARG A 45 -26.41 5.25 13.66
C ARG A 45 -27.08 5.91 12.46
N GLU A 46 -27.93 6.91 12.68
CA GLU A 46 -28.55 7.71 11.61
C GLU A 46 -27.48 8.38 10.70
N ARG A 47 -26.37 8.85 11.29
CA ARG A 47 -25.23 9.40 10.54
C ARG A 47 -24.45 8.33 9.77
N GLN A 48 -24.37 7.09 10.26
CA GLN A 48 -23.73 5.98 9.56
C GLN A 48 -24.62 5.41 8.44
N GLU A 49 -25.93 5.37 8.63
CA GLU A 49 -26.92 4.94 7.63
C GLU A 49 -27.00 5.94 6.47
N SER A 50 -27.01 7.24 6.76
CA SER A 50 -26.96 8.30 5.73
C SER A 50 -25.65 8.34 4.93
N VAL A 51 -24.54 7.84 5.49
CA VAL A 51 -23.26 7.67 4.76
C VAL A 51 -23.24 6.36 3.96
N SER A 52 -23.89 5.31 4.46
CA SER A 52 -24.00 4.01 3.77
C SER A 52 -24.89 4.07 2.53
N HIS A 53 -26.00 4.82 2.57
CA HIS A 53 -26.89 4.97 1.41
C HIS A 53 -26.30 5.86 0.29
N LYS A 54 -25.37 6.77 0.60
CA LYS A 54 -24.63 7.53 -0.42
C LYS A 54 -23.50 6.74 -1.09
N LYS A 55 -23.13 5.58 -0.56
CA LYS A 55 -21.99 4.80 -1.04
C LYS A 55 -22.34 3.72 -2.07
N ASN A 56 -23.58 3.25 -2.10
CA ASN A 56 -23.96 2.08 -2.92
C ASN A 56 -24.49 2.40 -4.33
N GLU A 57 -24.88 3.65 -4.62
CA GLU A 57 -25.45 4.01 -5.95
C GLU A 57 -24.47 4.73 -6.89
N VAL A 58 -23.25 5.08 -6.43
CA VAL A 58 -22.24 5.80 -7.24
C VAL A 58 -20.99 4.95 -7.52
N ASP A 59 -20.88 3.74 -6.96
CA ASP A 59 -19.63 2.97 -6.94
C ASP A 59 -19.43 2.05 -8.15
N ASN A 60 -20.47 1.72 -8.93
CA ASN A 60 -20.32 0.76 -10.03
C ASN A 60 -20.08 1.39 -11.41
N ASP A 61 -20.36 2.68 -11.60
CA ASP A 61 -20.24 3.35 -12.91
C ASP A 61 -19.07 4.35 -12.97
N ARG A 62 -18.43 4.67 -11.84
CA ARG A 62 -17.33 5.65 -11.75
C ARG A 62 -15.94 5.05 -11.49
N VAL A 63 -15.85 3.71 -11.44
CA VAL A 63 -14.62 2.93 -11.21
C VAL A 63 -14.07 2.31 -12.51
N LYS A 64 -14.72 2.55 -13.65
CA LYS A 64 -14.06 2.64 -14.96
C LYS A 64 -13.70 4.13 -15.11
N THR A 65 -12.53 4.66 -14.78
CA THR A 65 -11.22 4.37 -15.37
C THR A 65 -10.18 5.21 -14.60
N GLU A 66 -9.41 4.61 -13.70
CA GLU A 66 -8.10 5.18 -13.30
C GLU A 66 -7.09 4.04 -13.02
N HIS A 67 -7.32 2.87 -13.61
CA HIS A 67 -6.31 1.83 -13.59
C HIS A 67 -5.22 2.18 -14.60
N ILE A 68 -3.97 2.09 -14.16
CA ILE A 68 -2.81 2.31 -15.01
C ILE A 68 -2.07 1.00 -15.13
N CYS A 69 -1.75 0.62 -16.37
CA CYS A 69 -0.96 -0.58 -16.61
C CYS A 69 0.41 -0.44 -15.95
N VAL A 70 0.78 -1.36 -15.07
CA VAL A 70 2.06 -1.31 -14.35
C VAL A 70 3.27 -1.61 -15.25
N VAL A 71 3.05 -2.08 -16.48
CA VAL A 71 4.11 -2.40 -17.45
C VAL A 71 4.44 -1.19 -18.32
N CYS A 72 3.44 -0.61 -18.98
CA CYS A 72 3.66 0.52 -19.88
C CYS A 72 3.46 1.88 -19.22
N GLU A 73 2.89 1.95 -18.01
CA GLU A 73 2.59 3.21 -17.30
C GLU A 73 1.58 4.13 -18.00
N HIS A 74 0.71 3.54 -18.83
CA HIS A 74 -0.38 4.23 -19.54
C HIS A 74 -1.76 3.74 -19.08
N GLU A 75 -2.73 4.65 -19.20
CA GLU A 75 -4.16 4.36 -19.15
C GLU A 75 -4.62 3.76 -20.48
N GLY A 76 -5.80 3.14 -20.50
CA GLY A 76 -6.37 2.58 -21.72
C GLY A 76 -7.55 1.66 -21.44
N ASP A 77 -8.20 1.25 -22.53
CA ASP A 77 -9.18 0.16 -22.53
C ASP A 77 -8.45 -1.20 -22.47
N ASP A 78 -9.17 -2.28 -22.17
CA ASP A 78 -8.62 -3.65 -22.06
C ASP A 78 -7.61 -3.88 -20.91
N LEU A 79 -7.83 -3.18 -19.79
CA LEU A 79 -7.12 -3.46 -18.54
C LEU A 79 -7.78 -4.61 -17.78
N VAL A 80 -6.97 -5.59 -17.36
CA VAL A 80 -7.35 -6.61 -16.39
C VAL A 80 -6.69 -6.32 -15.05
N VAL A 81 -7.47 -6.45 -13.96
CA VAL A 81 -6.97 -6.27 -12.60
C VAL A 81 -6.72 -7.63 -11.97
N CYS A 82 -5.53 -7.81 -11.39
CA CYS A 82 -5.19 -9.01 -10.66
C CYS A 82 -6.04 -9.12 -9.37
N ALA A 83 -6.73 -10.24 -9.18
CA ALA A 83 -7.48 -10.57 -7.97
C ALA A 83 -6.60 -10.92 -6.76
N GLY A 84 -5.30 -11.07 -6.97
CA GLY A 84 -4.33 -11.38 -5.95
C GLY A 84 -3.91 -10.19 -5.09
N PRO A 85 -2.97 -10.39 -4.14
CA PRO A 85 -2.57 -9.35 -3.20
C PRO A 85 -1.91 -8.13 -3.85
N CYS A 86 -1.42 -8.22 -5.09
CA CYS A 86 -0.78 -7.10 -5.78
C CYS A 86 -1.76 -6.07 -6.33
N ILE A 87 -3.05 -6.43 -6.51
CA ILE A 87 -4.15 -5.59 -7.01
C ILE A 87 -3.79 -4.73 -8.24
N SER A 88 -2.81 -5.19 -9.02
CA SER A 88 -2.22 -4.42 -10.11
C SER A 88 -3.00 -4.61 -11.39
N ALA A 89 -3.05 -3.58 -12.21
CA ALA A 89 -3.71 -3.59 -13.51
C ALA A 89 -2.70 -3.76 -14.64
N PHE A 90 -3.12 -4.46 -15.69
CA PHE A 90 -2.29 -4.76 -16.85
C PHE A 90 -3.13 -4.68 -18.11
N HIS A 91 -2.61 -4.10 -19.19
CA HIS A 91 -3.23 -4.32 -20.49
C HIS A 91 -3.06 -5.77 -20.87
N VAL A 92 -4.08 -6.38 -21.47
CA VAL A 92 -4.01 -7.75 -21.97
C VAL A 92 -2.81 -7.93 -22.92
N GLY A 93 -2.53 -6.95 -23.79
CA GLY A 93 -1.38 -6.96 -24.70
C GLY A 93 -0.02 -6.70 -24.04
N CYS A 94 0.03 -6.20 -22.80
CA CYS A 94 1.27 -6.03 -22.04
C CYS A 94 1.65 -7.28 -21.24
N LEU A 95 0.78 -8.29 -21.21
CA LEU A 95 1.02 -9.56 -20.54
C LEU A 95 1.58 -10.60 -21.52
N PRO A 96 2.32 -11.60 -21.02
CA PRO A 96 2.64 -12.79 -21.79
C PRO A 96 1.38 -13.46 -22.34
N THR A 97 1.47 -14.06 -23.53
CA THR A 97 0.34 -14.72 -24.20
C THR A 97 -0.25 -15.88 -23.40
N ASP A 98 0.56 -16.54 -22.57
CA ASP A 98 0.19 -17.65 -21.68
C ASP A 98 -0.36 -17.18 -20.31
N SER A 99 -0.57 -15.88 -20.12
CA SER A 99 -1.03 -15.32 -18.85
C SER A 99 -2.48 -15.68 -18.50
N GLY A 100 -3.27 -16.18 -19.45
CA GLY A 100 -4.70 -16.51 -19.27
C GLY A 100 -5.60 -15.29 -19.06
N ALA A 101 -5.11 -14.07 -19.34
CA ALA A 101 -5.86 -12.83 -19.13
C ALA A 101 -7.03 -12.65 -20.11
N VAL A 102 -6.89 -13.11 -21.35
CA VAL A 102 -7.92 -13.03 -22.39
C VAL A 102 -9.12 -13.94 -22.07
N GLU A 103 -8.84 -15.09 -21.45
CA GLU A 103 -9.81 -16.14 -21.18
C GLU A 103 -10.63 -15.87 -19.90
N ALA A 104 -10.09 -15.06 -19.00
CA ALA A 104 -10.72 -14.66 -17.75
C ALA A 104 -11.83 -13.62 -17.99
N LYS A 105 -12.89 -14.00 -18.73
CA LYS A 105 -14.01 -13.11 -19.06
C LYS A 105 -14.94 -12.75 -17.89
N ASN A 106 -14.80 -13.40 -16.74
CA ASN A 106 -15.48 -13.01 -15.49
C ASN A 106 -14.93 -13.73 -14.24
N GLU A 107 -13.76 -14.35 -14.36
CA GLU A 107 -13.16 -15.14 -13.29
C GLU A 107 -12.03 -14.35 -12.62
N ALA A 108 -11.76 -14.68 -11.35
CA ALA A 108 -10.69 -14.05 -10.58
C ALA A 108 -9.31 -14.36 -11.18
N TRP A 109 -8.84 -13.52 -12.08
CA TRP A 109 -7.54 -13.67 -12.73
C TRP A 109 -6.38 -13.32 -11.79
N LEU A 110 -5.36 -14.18 -11.76
CA LEU A 110 -4.10 -13.93 -11.04
C LEU A 110 -2.96 -13.69 -12.01
N CYS A 111 -2.27 -12.57 -11.84
CA CYS A 111 -1.07 -12.26 -12.62
C CYS A 111 0.05 -13.28 -12.33
N PRO A 112 1.04 -13.41 -13.24
CA PRO A 112 2.13 -14.39 -13.09
C PRO A 112 2.85 -14.32 -11.74
N SER A 113 3.10 -13.11 -11.23
CA SER A 113 3.73 -12.90 -9.91
C SER A 113 2.88 -13.40 -8.74
N CYS A 114 1.56 -13.15 -8.77
CA CYS A 114 0.65 -13.67 -7.75
C CYS A 114 0.51 -15.19 -7.83
N ARG A 115 0.44 -15.75 -9.06
CA ARG A 115 0.36 -17.19 -9.28
C ARG A 115 1.60 -17.91 -8.74
N SER A 116 2.78 -17.34 -8.95
CA SER A 116 4.05 -17.90 -8.47
C SER A 116 4.44 -17.45 -7.05
N LYS A 117 3.58 -16.70 -6.35
CA LYS A 117 3.85 -16.09 -5.03
C LYS A 117 5.21 -15.36 -4.97
N THR A 118 5.63 -14.76 -6.08
CA THR A 118 6.93 -14.09 -6.22
C THR A 118 6.73 -12.68 -6.72
N HIS A 119 7.05 -11.68 -5.90
CA HIS A 119 6.80 -10.27 -6.20
C HIS A 119 8.09 -9.49 -6.23
N ALA A 120 8.13 -8.47 -7.08
CA ALA A 120 9.23 -7.51 -7.10
C ALA A 120 9.15 -6.59 -5.88
N CYS A 121 10.26 -6.43 -5.16
CA CYS A 121 10.37 -5.39 -4.15
C CYS A 121 10.25 -4.01 -4.81
N PHE A 122 9.32 -3.19 -4.35
CA PHE A 122 9.05 -1.89 -4.95
C PHE A 122 10.22 -0.90 -4.85
N HIS A 123 11.13 -1.13 -3.90
CA HIS A 123 12.35 -0.33 -3.75
C HIS A 123 13.49 -0.81 -4.67
N CYS A 124 14.02 -2.02 -4.45
CA CYS A 124 15.21 -2.50 -5.17
C CYS A 124 14.90 -3.23 -6.50
N LYS A 125 13.62 -3.42 -6.83
CA LYS A 125 13.11 -4.10 -8.04
C LYS A 125 13.46 -5.59 -8.18
N GLN A 126 14.30 -6.13 -7.29
CA GLN A 126 14.59 -7.56 -7.23
C GLN A 126 13.35 -8.35 -6.78
N LYS A 127 13.18 -9.54 -7.35
CA LYS A 127 12.11 -10.48 -7.02
C LYS A 127 12.39 -11.14 -5.68
N GLY A 128 11.32 -11.41 -4.92
CA GLY A 128 11.39 -12.19 -3.70
C GLY A 128 10.13 -13.02 -3.49
N VAL A 129 10.23 -14.02 -2.62
CA VAL A 129 9.12 -14.94 -2.31
C VAL A 129 8.23 -14.30 -1.25
N GLU A 130 6.92 -14.34 -1.46
CA GLU A 130 5.93 -13.80 -0.52
C GLU A 130 5.92 -14.62 0.77
N MET A 131 6.23 -13.98 1.90
CA MET A 131 6.12 -14.60 3.22
C MET A 131 4.67 -14.54 3.71
N LEU A 132 4.07 -15.72 3.92
CA LEU A 132 2.79 -15.81 4.62
C LEU A 132 3.00 -15.60 6.14
N PRO A 133 1.99 -15.07 6.86
CA PRO A 133 2.09 -14.76 8.29
C PRO A 133 2.52 -15.94 9.19
N GLU A 134 2.30 -17.17 8.75
CA GLU A 134 2.55 -18.39 9.53
C GLU A 134 3.97 -18.95 9.37
N GLU A 135 4.71 -18.53 8.34
CA GLU A 135 6.05 -19.06 8.01
C GLU A 135 7.19 -18.25 8.64
N THR A 136 6.87 -17.23 9.45
CA THR A 136 7.84 -16.32 10.07
C THR A 136 8.81 -16.99 11.06
N ALA A 137 8.57 -18.24 11.45
CA ALA A 137 9.39 -18.96 12.43
C ALA A 137 10.40 -19.95 11.83
N THR A 138 10.30 -20.32 10.54
CA THR A 138 11.05 -21.46 9.99
C THR A 138 11.74 -21.21 8.65
N ALA A 139 11.59 -20.03 8.06
CA ALA A 139 12.22 -19.70 6.77
C ALA A 139 13.70 -19.31 6.91
N THR A 140 14.52 -20.21 7.44
CA THR A 140 15.97 -20.19 7.26
C THR A 140 16.30 -20.93 5.97
N SER A 141 15.73 -20.51 4.83
CA SER A 141 16.12 -21.06 3.55
C SER A 141 17.54 -20.58 3.24
N SER A 142 18.50 -21.52 3.22
CA SER A 142 19.92 -21.30 2.97
C SER A 142 20.26 -20.78 1.57
N ASP A 143 19.26 -20.45 0.76
CA ASP A 143 19.40 -19.96 -0.60
C ASP A 143 19.35 -18.42 -0.62
N PRO A 144 20.49 -17.72 -0.80
CA PRO A 144 20.55 -16.26 -0.86
C PRO A 144 19.77 -15.67 -2.04
N SER A 145 19.36 -16.50 -3.02
CA SER A 145 18.55 -16.05 -4.16
C SER A 145 17.06 -15.87 -3.83
N LYS A 146 16.59 -16.39 -2.69
CA LYS A 146 15.17 -16.33 -2.27
C LYS A 146 14.97 -15.39 -1.10
N ARG A 147 15.23 -14.10 -1.34
CA ARG A 147 14.96 -13.07 -0.32
C ARG A 147 13.44 -12.90 -0.12
N PRO A 148 12.95 -12.92 1.12
CA PRO A 148 11.52 -12.81 1.40
C PRO A 148 11.00 -11.39 1.21
N VAL A 149 9.82 -11.24 0.60
CA VAL A 149 9.08 -9.98 0.51
C VAL A 149 7.77 -10.06 1.27
N ARG A 150 7.35 -8.91 1.80
CA ARG A 150 6.10 -8.76 2.55
C ARG A 150 5.26 -7.65 1.96
N LYS A 151 3.93 -7.82 1.99
CA LYS A 151 2.96 -6.83 1.49
C LYS A 151 2.77 -5.70 2.51
N CYS A 152 2.63 -4.47 2.00
CA CYS A 152 2.10 -3.36 2.79
C CYS A 152 0.70 -3.71 3.35
N ARG A 153 0.45 -3.42 4.63
CA ARG A 153 -0.83 -3.72 5.31
C ARG A 153 -2.01 -2.90 4.78
N ALA A 154 -1.77 -1.76 4.16
CA ALA A 154 -2.85 -0.93 3.62
C ALA A 154 -3.56 -1.67 2.46
N LEU A 155 -4.87 -1.84 2.58
CA LEU A 155 -5.69 -2.70 1.72
C LEU A 155 -5.54 -2.38 0.22
N SER A 156 -5.51 -1.10 -0.13
CA SER A 156 -5.41 -0.61 -1.52
C SER A 156 -3.98 -0.33 -2.01
N CYS A 157 -2.94 -0.78 -1.31
CA CYS A 157 -1.56 -0.48 -1.69
C CYS A 157 -0.98 -1.46 -2.74
N GLY A 158 -1.10 -2.77 -2.48
CA GLY A 158 -0.59 -3.81 -3.36
C GLY A 158 0.93 -3.86 -3.54
N LYS A 159 1.72 -3.09 -2.77
CA LYS A 159 3.19 -3.04 -2.89
C LYS A 159 3.89 -3.99 -1.92
N PHE A 160 4.98 -4.58 -2.40
CA PHE A 160 5.82 -5.55 -1.68
C PHE A 160 7.21 -5.00 -1.44
N TYR A 161 7.81 -5.34 -0.30
CA TYR A 161 9.15 -4.91 0.07
C TYR A 161 9.90 -6.04 0.78
N HIS A 162 11.22 -6.11 0.56
CA HIS A 162 12.08 -6.88 1.46
C HIS A 162 12.09 -6.22 2.85
N GLN A 163 12.28 -7.03 3.89
CA GLN A 163 12.35 -6.54 5.27
C GLN A 163 13.45 -5.48 5.43
N ASP A 164 14.65 -5.71 4.88
CA ASP A 164 15.77 -4.76 4.96
C ASP A 164 15.59 -3.53 4.06
N CYS A 165 14.77 -3.65 3.01
CA CYS A 165 14.49 -2.53 2.13
C CYS A 165 13.50 -1.56 2.77
N ILE A 166 12.49 -2.05 3.48
CA ILE A 166 11.46 -1.18 4.05
C ILE A 166 11.98 -0.40 5.27
N THR A 167 12.90 -0.98 6.05
CA THR A 167 13.51 -0.34 7.22
C THR A 167 14.39 0.86 6.87
N GLN A 168 14.84 0.98 5.62
CA GLN A 168 15.60 2.12 5.13
C GLN A 168 14.76 3.39 4.94
N PHE A 169 13.43 3.29 5.01
CA PHE A 169 12.54 4.42 4.78
C PHE A 169 12.01 4.99 6.11
N PRO A 170 12.38 6.23 6.50
CA PRO A 170 11.91 6.86 7.73
C PRO A 170 10.39 7.09 7.76
N LEU A 171 9.77 7.21 6.59
CA LEU A 171 8.33 7.44 6.46
C LEU A 171 7.50 6.14 6.45
N ALA A 172 8.16 4.97 6.47
CA ALA A 172 7.48 3.70 6.67
C ALA A 172 7.08 3.57 8.14
N ARG A 173 5.83 3.13 8.38
CA ARG A 173 5.33 2.87 9.73
C ARG A 173 5.41 1.37 9.99
N ILE A 174 6.43 0.96 10.74
CA ILE A 174 6.68 -0.44 11.09
C ILE A 174 6.15 -0.69 12.50
N ALA A 175 5.38 -1.77 12.69
CA ALA A 175 4.90 -2.14 14.02
C ALA A 175 6.06 -2.51 14.95
N ILE A 176 5.92 -2.27 16.25
CA ILE A 176 6.97 -2.53 17.26
C ILE A 176 7.47 -3.98 17.19
N ALA A 177 6.56 -4.94 16.99
CA ALA A 177 6.89 -6.36 16.86
C ALA A 177 7.38 -6.77 15.45
N GLY A 178 7.56 -5.85 14.51
CA GLY A 178 7.94 -6.14 13.13
C GLY A 178 6.93 -6.98 12.34
N THR A 179 5.72 -7.19 12.88
CA THR A 179 4.71 -8.10 12.30
C THR A 179 3.98 -7.54 11.09
N HIS A 180 4.01 -6.22 10.88
CA HIS A 180 3.44 -5.59 9.70
C HIS A 180 4.02 -4.18 9.54
N PHE A 181 3.84 -3.62 8.36
CA PHE A 181 4.22 -2.25 8.07
C PHE A 181 3.21 -1.58 7.13
N ILE A 182 3.20 -0.26 7.16
CA ILE A 182 2.58 0.59 6.14
C ILE A 182 3.72 1.32 5.42
N CYS A 183 3.77 1.17 4.09
CA CYS A 183 4.87 1.70 3.30
C CYS A 183 4.83 3.23 3.16
N PRO A 184 5.94 3.87 2.73
CA PRO A 184 6.03 5.32 2.59
C PRO A 184 5.01 5.96 1.65
N LEU A 185 4.39 5.19 0.75
CA LEU A 185 3.33 5.69 -0.14
C LEU A 185 2.06 6.16 0.59
N HIS A 186 1.98 5.96 1.90
CA HIS A 186 0.86 6.41 2.75
C HIS A 186 1.23 7.58 3.67
N THR A 187 2.44 8.13 3.54
CA THR A 187 2.92 9.27 4.32
C THR A 187 3.47 10.31 3.35
N CYS A 188 2.98 11.54 3.42
CA CYS A 188 3.44 12.61 2.54
C CYS A 188 4.90 12.96 2.85
N ALA A 189 5.78 12.94 1.85
CA ALA A 189 7.19 13.29 2.00
C ALA A 189 7.45 14.80 2.17
N GLY A 190 6.47 15.66 1.87
CA GLY A 190 6.60 17.11 2.03
C GLY A 190 6.24 17.60 3.44
N CYS A 191 5.23 17.01 4.08
CA CYS A 191 4.75 17.45 5.39
C CYS A 191 4.74 16.35 6.46
N ASN A 192 5.20 15.15 6.14
CA ASN A 192 5.30 13.97 7.03
C ASN A 192 3.99 13.55 7.70
N GLN A 193 2.84 13.95 7.14
CA GLN A 193 1.52 13.58 7.64
C GLN A 193 0.91 12.45 6.80
N SER A 194 0.09 11.64 7.46
CA SER A 194 -0.73 10.57 6.87
C SER A 194 -2.18 10.76 7.29
N GLY A 195 -3.16 10.37 6.48
CA GLY A 195 -4.56 10.38 6.89
C GLY A 195 -5.55 10.21 5.74
N ALA A 196 -6.77 9.77 6.05
CA ALA A 196 -7.82 9.53 5.05
C ALA A 196 -8.38 10.82 4.43
N GLN A 197 -8.22 11.97 5.11
CA GLN A 197 -8.76 13.25 4.65
C GLN A 197 -7.90 13.94 3.58
N GLN A 198 -6.71 13.40 3.28
CA GLN A 198 -5.78 13.99 2.34
C GLN A 198 -5.27 12.86 1.42
N GLU A 199 -5.93 12.66 0.28
CA GLU A 199 -5.47 11.68 -0.70
C GLU A 199 -4.09 12.09 -1.21
N ALA A 200 -3.10 11.23 -0.97
CA ALA A 200 -1.75 11.44 -1.45
C ALA A 200 -1.61 10.94 -2.90
N VAL A 201 -0.97 11.76 -3.72
CA VAL A 201 -0.48 11.42 -5.05
C VAL A 201 0.81 10.63 -4.91
N ARG A 202 0.90 9.47 -5.57
CA ARG A 202 1.97 8.48 -5.37
C ARG A 202 2.86 8.38 -6.60
N CYS A 203 4.15 8.21 -6.39
CA CYS A 203 5.05 7.89 -7.48
C CYS A 203 4.88 6.43 -7.91
N MET A 204 4.78 6.19 -9.22
CA MET A 204 4.69 4.82 -9.77
C MET A 204 6.02 4.06 -9.73
N ARG A 205 7.15 4.76 -9.70
CA ARG A 205 8.48 4.15 -9.82
C ARG A 205 9.24 4.03 -8.51
N CYS A 206 8.89 4.79 -7.48
CA CYS A 206 9.56 4.70 -6.19
C CYS A 206 8.62 4.93 -4.99
N PRO A 207 9.03 4.57 -3.76
CA PRO A 207 8.25 4.69 -2.53
C PRO A 207 8.13 6.14 -2.03
N VAL A 208 7.61 7.04 -2.87
CA VAL A 208 7.42 8.46 -2.53
C VAL A 208 5.98 8.87 -2.81
N ALA A 209 5.39 9.63 -1.91
CA ALA A 209 4.06 10.21 -2.06
C ALA A 209 4.00 11.64 -1.53
N TYR A 210 3.09 12.43 -2.07
CA TYR A 210 2.84 13.82 -1.68
C TYR A 210 1.35 14.10 -1.58
N HIS A 211 0.91 14.97 -0.70
CA HIS A 211 -0.39 15.62 -0.89
C HIS A 211 -0.32 16.53 -2.12
N ALA A 212 -1.45 16.78 -2.79
CA ALA A 212 -1.50 17.68 -3.94
C ALA A 212 -0.86 19.05 -3.64
N ARG A 213 -1.13 19.62 -2.46
CA ARG A 213 -0.53 20.89 -1.99
C ARG A 213 0.95 20.82 -1.62
N CYS A 214 1.47 19.61 -1.39
CA CYS A 214 2.87 19.36 -1.03
C CYS A 214 3.69 18.84 -2.22
N LEU A 215 3.08 18.78 -3.41
CA LEU A 215 3.73 18.28 -4.60
C LEU A 215 4.85 19.27 -5.02
N PRO A 216 6.07 18.78 -5.29
CA PRO A 216 7.12 19.65 -5.82
C PRO A 216 6.70 20.27 -7.15
N VAL A 217 7.05 21.54 -7.36
CA VAL A 217 6.72 22.31 -8.57
C VAL A 217 7.33 21.66 -9.83
N ASN A 218 8.45 20.96 -9.68
CA ASN A 218 9.18 20.26 -10.74
C ASN A 218 8.78 18.79 -10.91
N CYS A 219 7.50 18.45 -10.73
CA CYS A 219 7.00 17.11 -11.01
C CYS A 219 7.35 16.70 -12.45
N VAL A 220 7.88 15.48 -12.63
CA VAL A 220 8.44 15.03 -13.90
C VAL A 220 7.34 14.69 -14.89
N ARG A 221 6.30 14.00 -14.43
CA ARG A 221 5.15 13.63 -15.25
C ARG A 221 3.95 13.37 -14.35
N GLN A 222 2.82 13.98 -14.64
CA GLN A 222 1.54 13.57 -14.07
C GLN A 222 0.93 12.48 -14.94
N ILE A 223 0.50 11.38 -14.32
CA ILE A 223 -0.15 10.28 -15.04
C ILE A 223 -1.66 10.36 -14.83
N SER A 224 -2.09 10.45 -13.58
CA SER A 224 -3.50 10.62 -13.21
C SER A 224 -3.63 11.54 -11.99
N SER A 225 -4.85 11.69 -11.47
CA SER A 225 -5.14 12.45 -10.25
C SER A 225 -4.38 11.92 -9.01
N LYS A 226 -4.07 10.62 -9.00
CA LYS A 226 -3.46 9.91 -7.86
C LYS A 226 -2.04 9.40 -8.14
N LEU A 227 -1.55 9.48 -9.38
CA LEU A 227 -0.27 8.89 -9.79
C LEU A 227 0.62 9.85 -10.58
N ILE A 228 1.91 9.86 -10.24
CA ILE A 228 2.95 10.70 -10.84
C ILE A 228 4.24 9.90 -11.10
N ILE A 229 5.14 10.50 -11.87
CA ILE A 229 6.58 10.25 -11.81
C ILE A 229 7.22 11.43 -11.07
N CYS A 230 7.88 11.15 -9.94
CA CYS A 230 8.46 12.20 -9.12
C CYS A 230 9.82 12.70 -9.67
N PRO A 231 10.33 13.84 -9.18
CA PRO A 231 11.62 14.43 -9.61
C PRO A 231 12.85 13.53 -9.48
N LYS A 232 12.77 12.42 -8.73
CA LYS A 232 13.87 11.48 -8.61
C LYS A 232 14.14 10.68 -9.90
N HIS A 233 13.21 10.70 -10.86
CA HIS A 233 13.29 9.94 -12.12
C HIS A 233 13.54 10.81 -13.35
N VAL A 234 14.05 12.04 -13.18
CA VAL A 234 14.35 12.95 -14.31
C VAL A 234 15.33 12.31 -15.32
N GLY A 235 16.32 11.55 -14.85
CA GLY A 235 17.32 10.91 -15.71
C GLY A 235 16.77 9.82 -16.62
N GLU A 236 15.83 9.01 -16.14
CA GLU A 236 15.24 7.89 -16.89
C GLU A 236 14.32 8.37 -18.04
N GLN A 237 13.72 9.56 -17.89
CA GLN A 237 12.92 10.19 -18.96
C GLN A 237 13.79 10.64 -20.13
N LYS A 238 14.97 11.21 -19.83
CA LYS A 238 15.92 11.65 -20.85
C LYS A 238 16.38 10.47 -21.70
N GLU A 239 16.65 9.32 -21.07
CA GLU A 239 17.05 8.06 -21.73
C GLU A 239 15.95 7.49 -22.63
N LYS A 240 14.69 7.51 -22.19
CA LYS A 240 13.57 7.01 -22.99
C LYS A 240 13.28 7.90 -24.21
N LEU A 241 13.31 9.23 -24.03
CA LEU A 241 13.13 10.19 -25.11
C LEU A 241 14.21 10.05 -26.21
N MET A 242 15.45 9.75 -25.82
CA MET A 242 16.55 9.53 -26.77
C MET A 242 16.59 8.12 -27.38
N ALA A 243 15.96 7.13 -26.74
CA ALA A 243 15.76 5.80 -27.33
C ALA A 243 14.64 5.81 -28.39
N GLU A 244 13.52 6.49 -28.12
CA GLU A 244 12.38 6.61 -29.05
C GLU A 244 12.76 7.38 -30.33
N THR A 245 13.65 8.37 -30.26
CA THR A 245 14.17 9.07 -31.45
C THR A 245 15.08 8.20 -32.32
N LYS A 246 15.63 7.12 -31.77
CA LYS A 246 16.55 6.22 -32.50
C LYS A 246 15.82 5.14 -33.30
N GLU A 247 14.57 4.81 -32.93
CA GLU A 247 13.76 3.81 -33.64
C GLU A 247 12.99 4.39 -34.84
N THR A 248 12.89 5.71 -34.99
CA THR A 248 12.21 6.35 -36.14
C THR A 248 13.14 6.60 -37.35
N ILE A 249 14.44 6.29 -37.26
CA ILE A 249 15.39 6.45 -38.37
C ILE A 249 15.95 5.07 -38.75
N THR A 250 15.12 4.24 -39.37
CA THR A 250 15.62 3.15 -40.21
C THR A 250 15.62 3.64 -41.66
N PRO A 251 16.76 3.67 -42.38
CA PRO A 251 16.76 4.01 -43.79
C PRO A 251 16.34 2.77 -44.58
N THR A 252 15.05 2.68 -44.91
CA THR A 252 14.57 1.71 -45.89
C THR A 252 14.86 2.21 -47.31
N ALA A 253 15.72 1.46 -47.99
CA ALA A 253 15.85 1.27 -49.44
C ALA A 253 16.20 2.47 -50.31
N LEU A 254 17.41 2.44 -50.89
CA LEU A 254 17.68 2.74 -52.31
C LEU A 254 19.08 2.22 -52.68
N SER A 255 19.18 0.94 -53.01
CA SER A 255 20.25 0.46 -53.88
C SER A 255 19.71 -0.66 -54.78
N GLU A 256 20.21 -0.67 -56.01
CA GLU A 256 20.01 -1.70 -57.04
C GLU A 256 18.77 -1.57 -57.94
N ARG A 257 18.82 -0.54 -58.82
CA ARG A 257 18.45 -0.76 -60.23
C ARG A 257 19.11 0.27 -61.15
N CYS A 258 20.35 0.00 -61.55
CA CYS A 258 20.92 0.59 -62.77
C CYS A 258 22.03 -0.33 -63.31
N LYS A 259 21.64 -1.36 -64.07
CA LYS A 259 22.49 -2.06 -65.04
C LYS A 259 21.62 -2.47 -66.23
N GLN A 260 21.42 -1.53 -67.14
CA GLN A 260 21.17 -1.77 -68.56
C GLN A 260 21.20 -0.42 -69.30
N CYS A 261 22.39 -0.09 -69.80
CA CYS A 261 22.69 0.59 -71.05
C CYS A 261 24.19 0.46 -71.29
#